data_AF-A0A379GD14-F1
#
_entry.id   AF-A0A379GD14-F1
#
_cell.length_a   1.000
_cell.length_b   1.000
_cell.length_c   1.000
_cell.angle_alpha   90.00
_cell.angle_beta   90.00
_cell.angle_gamma   90.00
#
_symmetry.space_group_name_H-M   'P 1'
#
loop_
_entity.id
_entity.type
_entity.pdbx_description
1 polymer ?
#
loop_
_entity_poly.entity_id
_entity_poly.type
_entity_poly.pdbx_seq_one_letter_code
_entity_poly.pdbx_strand_id
1 'polypeptide(L)'
;MAQKKILFFEENEPIPVYDTSGPYGDPTSQLDVNLGLKKIRQPWIDARNDTEPLSHLSSDFTQQRLTDAGLEHLRFPFKTQP
;
A
#
# COMPACT_ATOMS: atom_id res chain seq x y z
N MET A 1 22.40 -7.96 -53.77
CA MET A 1 21.43 -8.82 -53.05
C MET A 1 21.71 -8.68 -51.55
N ALA A 2 20.86 -8.01 -50.79
CA ALA A 2 21.06 -7.85 -49.34
C ALA A 2 20.66 -9.17 -48.64
N GLN A 3 21.60 -9.78 -47.91
CA GLN A 3 21.34 -10.99 -47.14
C GLN A 3 20.40 -10.64 -45.98
N LYS A 4 19.17 -11.18 -46.01
CA LYS A 4 18.17 -10.96 -44.95
C LYS A 4 18.64 -11.74 -43.72
N LYS A 5 19.11 -11.02 -42.68
CA LYS A 5 19.52 -11.62 -41.41
C LYS A 5 18.29 -12.28 -40.76
N ILE A 6 18.35 -13.61 -40.58
CA ILE A 6 17.32 -14.37 -39.89
C ILE A 6 17.59 -14.22 -38.39
N LEU A 7 16.59 -13.75 -37.64
CA LEU A 7 16.64 -13.67 -36.19
C LEU A 7 16.21 -15.02 -35.62
N PHE A 8 17.00 -15.57 -34.72
CA PHE A 8 16.67 -16.75 -33.94
C PHE A 8 16.37 -16.31 -32.51
N PHE A 9 15.28 -16.81 -31.95
CA PHE A 9 14.88 -16.53 -30.58
C PHE A 9 14.91 -17.83 -29.80
N GLU A 10 15.45 -17.77 -28.60
CA GLU A 10 15.44 -18.86 -27.62
C GLU A 10 14.76 -18.38 -26.34
N GLU A 11 14.23 -19.33 -25.57
CA GLU A 11 13.66 -19.02 -24.26
C GLU A 11 14.81 -18.69 -23.29
N ASN A 12 14.69 -17.56 -22.60
CA ASN A 12 15.67 -17.13 -21.61
C ASN A 12 15.19 -17.55 -20.23
N GLU A 13 16.14 -17.79 -19.32
CA GLU A 13 15.84 -17.92 -17.90
C GLU A 13 15.13 -16.66 -17.37
N PRO A 14 14.18 -16.79 -16.43
CA PRO A 14 13.49 -15.64 -15.85
C PRO A 14 14.46 -14.66 -15.20
N ILE A 15 14.28 -13.37 -15.49
CA ILE A 15 15.05 -12.29 -14.87
C ILE A 15 14.27 -11.80 -13.64
N PRO A 16 14.83 -11.85 -12.43
CA PRO A 16 14.18 -11.28 -11.26
C PRO A 16 14.10 -9.76 -11.41
N VAL A 17 12.89 -9.21 -11.27
CA VAL A 17 12.63 -7.77 -11.32
C VAL A 17 12.20 -7.30 -9.94
N TYR A 18 12.69 -6.13 -9.54
CA TYR A 18 12.25 -5.49 -8.31
C TYR A 18 10.80 -5.00 -8.48
N ASP A 19 9.93 -5.47 -7.59
CA ASP A 19 8.50 -5.17 -7.63
C ASP A 19 8.08 -4.29 -6.44
N THR A 20 7.61 -3.07 -6.73
CA THR A 20 7.08 -2.12 -5.75
C THR A 20 5.55 -2.11 -5.68
N SER A 21 4.87 -2.91 -6.49
CA SER A 21 3.41 -2.93 -6.57
C SER A 21 2.77 -3.46 -5.27
N GLY A 22 3.47 -4.33 -4.55
CA GLY A 22 2.98 -4.91 -3.30
C GLY A 22 1.69 -5.72 -3.54
N PRO A 23 0.72 -5.66 -2.62
CA PRO A 23 -0.55 -6.39 -2.79
C PRO A 23 -1.32 -6.03 -4.08
N TYR A 24 -1.07 -4.88 -4.70
CA TYR A 24 -1.73 -4.49 -5.95
C TYR A 24 -1.21 -5.26 -7.19
N GLY A 25 -0.04 -5.88 -7.13
CA GLY A 25 0.48 -6.74 -8.21
C GLY A 25 0.22 -8.23 -7.99
N ASP A 26 -0.32 -8.61 -6.83
CA ASP A 26 -0.59 -10.00 -6.48
C ASP A 26 -2.03 -10.39 -6.88
N PRO A 27 -2.23 -11.29 -7.86
CA PRO A 27 -3.56 -11.69 -8.31
C PRO A 27 -4.38 -12.44 -7.25
N THR A 28 -3.75 -12.89 -6.16
CA THR A 28 -4.43 -13.58 -5.06
C THR A 28 -4.83 -12.63 -3.92
N SER A 29 -4.37 -11.38 -3.96
CA SER A 29 -4.67 -10.38 -2.94
C SER A 29 -6.11 -9.89 -3.05
N GLN A 30 -6.85 -9.93 -1.93
CA GLN A 30 -8.18 -9.36 -1.82
C GLN A 30 -8.07 -7.93 -1.29
N LEU A 31 -8.34 -6.94 -2.14
CA LEU A 31 -8.14 -5.53 -1.83
C LEU A 31 -9.48 -4.79 -1.77
N ASP A 32 -9.64 -3.98 -0.72
CA ASP A 32 -10.66 -2.94 -0.66
C ASP A 32 -9.98 -1.64 -0.22
N VAL A 33 -10.00 -0.65 -1.12
CA VAL A 33 -9.41 0.67 -0.85
C VAL A 33 -10.05 1.35 0.36
N ASN A 34 -11.31 1.04 0.67
CA ASN A 34 -12.02 1.59 1.83
C ASN A 34 -11.56 1.01 3.16
N LEU A 35 -10.92 -0.17 3.14
CA LEU A 35 -10.37 -0.84 4.33
C LEU A 35 -8.86 -0.63 4.47
N GLY A 36 -8.19 -0.27 3.38
CA GLY A 36 -6.74 -0.12 3.32
C GLY A 36 -5.99 -1.46 3.27
N LEU A 37 -4.67 -1.39 3.27
CA LEU A 37 -3.82 -2.58 3.24
C LEU A 37 -3.63 -3.20 4.62
N LYS A 38 -3.41 -4.52 4.67
CA LYS A 38 -3.05 -5.24 5.89
C LYS A 38 -1.76 -4.66 6.49
N LYS A 39 -1.80 -4.31 7.79
CA LYS A 39 -0.64 -3.82 8.55
C LYS A 39 0.35 -4.94 8.89
N ILE A 40 1.00 -5.54 7.87
CA ILE A 40 1.89 -6.71 8.05
C ILE A 40 3.07 -6.46 8.98
N ARG A 41 3.47 -5.20 9.18
CA ARG A 41 4.59 -4.80 10.04
C ARG A 41 4.18 -4.49 11.49
N GLN A 42 2.88 -4.43 11.80
CA GLN A 42 2.43 -4.09 13.15
C GLN A 42 3.04 -5.00 14.23
N PRO A 43 3.10 -6.33 14.06
CA PRO A 43 3.71 -7.20 15.08
C PRO A 43 5.18 -6.90 15.33
N TRP A 44 5.93 -6.47 14.30
CA TRP A 44 7.33 -6.11 14.45
C TRP A 44 7.50 -4.78 15.19
N ILE A 45 6.60 -3.82 14.95
CA ILE A 45 6.60 -2.54 15.66
C ILE A 45 6.30 -2.78 17.14
N ASP A 46 5.22 -3.52 17.43
CA ASP A 46 4.81 -3.83 18.80
C ASP A 46 5.92 -4.55 19.57
N ALA A 47 6.60 -5.52 18.93
CA ALA A 47 7.67 -6.30 19.55
C ALA A 47 8.89 -5.47 20.01
N ARG A 48 9.13 -4.29 19.41
CA ARG A 48 10.25 -3.43 19.81
C ARG A 48 9.99 -2.71 21.13
N ASN A 49 8.72 -2.55 21.54
CA ASN A 49 8.33 -1.81 22.75
C ASN A 49 8.93 -0.39 22.83
N ASP A 50 9.12 0.26 21.67
CA ASP A 50 9.73 1.59 21.55
C ASP A 50 8.74 2.66 21.04
N THR A 51 7.45 2.34 21.07
CA THR A 51 6.36 3.22 20.64
C THR A 51 5.21 3.16 21.63
N GLU A 52 4.49 4.27 21.77
CA GLU A 52 3.26 4.35 22.55
C GLU A 52 2.08 4.67 21.63
N PRO A 53 0.93 3.98 21.78
CA PRO A 53 -0.27 4.31 21.02
C PRO A 53 -0.87 5.64 21.52
N LEU A 54 -1.34 6.47 20.60
CA LEU A 54 -2.05 7.69 20.97
C LEU A 54 -3.54 7.40 21.12
N SER A 55 -4.18 7.98 22.14
CA SER A 55 -5.63 7.83 22.32
C SER A 55 -6.44 8.65 21.32
N HIS A 56 -5.83 9.67 20.73
CA HIS A 56 -6.48 10.57 19.77
C HIS A 56 -5.45 11.18 18.82
N LEU A 57 -5.94 11.68 17.68
CA LEU A 57 -5.12 12.41 16.70
C LEU A 57 -4.67 13.74 17.31
N SER A 58 -3.36 13.96 17.37
CA SER A 58 -2.77 15.09 18.09
C SER A 58 -2.62 16.39 17.26
N SER A 59 -2.83 16.34 15.95
CA SER A 59 -2.69 17.52 15.08
C SER A 59 -3.94 18.40 15.11
N ASP A 60 -3.76 19.68 15.44
CA ASP A 60 -4.83 20.70 15.40
C ASP A 60 -5.51 20.76 14.03
N PHE A 61 -4.73 20.69 12.94
CA PHE A 61 -5.27 20.69 11.57
C PHE A 61 -6.20 19.51 11.33
N THR A 62 -5.77 18.30 11.74
CA THR A 62 -6.58 17.09 11.58
C THR A 62 -7.84 17.15 12.43
N GLN A 63 -7.76 17.63 13.68
CA GLN A 63 -8.91 17.79 14.55
C GLN A 63 -9.94 18.75 13.96
N GLN A 64 -9.51 19.93 13.46
CA GLN A 64 -10.40 20.89 12.80
C GLN A 64 -11.13 20.26 11.61
N ARG A 65 -10.40 19.55 10.73
CA ARG A 65 -11.00 18.88 9.56
C ARG A 65 -11.96 17.74 9.95
N LEU A 66 -11.69 17.04 11.06
CA LEU A 66 -12.58 16.00 11.57
C LEU A 66 -13.90 16.54 12.12
N THR A 67 -13.92 17.79 12.59
CA THR A 67 -15.16 18.45 13.04
C THR A 67 -15.97 19.07 11.89
N ASP A 68 -15.38 19.20 10.70
CA ASP A 68 -16.06 19.75 9.53
C ASP A 68 -17.01 18.74 8.89
N ALA A 69 -18.32 18.95 9.11
CA ALA A 69 -19.39 18.12 8.58
C ALA A 69 -19.46 18.15 7.03
N GLY A 70 -18.99 19.23 6.39
CA GLY A 70 -18.94 19.32 4.93
C GLY A 70 -18.01 18.29 4.29
N LEU A 71 -17.09 17.71 5.07
CA LEU A 71 -16.12 16.73 4.60
C LEU A 71 -16.52 15.28 4.87
N GLU A 72 -17.64 15.02 5.55
CA GLU A 72 -18.05 13.66 5.92
C GLU A 72 -18.10 12.71 4.72
N HIS A 73 -18.63 13.18 3.59
CA HIS A 73 -18.75 12.40 2.35
C HIS A 73 -17.42 12.05 1.67
N LEU A 74 -16.32 12.69 2.06
CA LEU A 74 -14.97 12.42 1.54
C LEU A 74 -14.17 11.45 2.43
N ARG A 75 -14.70 11.08 3.61
CA ARG A 75 -13.98 10.26 4.57
C ARG A 75 -14.09 8.80 4.21
N PHE A 76 -12.98 8.07 4.38
CA PHE A 76 -13.03 6.62 4.35
C PHE A 76 -13.87 6.09 5.52
N PRO A 77 -14.69 5.05 5.31
CA PRO A 77 -15.53 4.47 6.35
C PRO A 77 -14.68 3.77 7.42
N PHE A 78 -13.56 3.16 7.03
CA PHE A 78 -12.61 2.56 7.96
C PHE A 78 -11.66 3.61 8.50
N LYS A 79 -11.70 3.85 9.82
CA LYS A 79 -10.77 4.74 10.52
C LYS A 79 -9.71 3.92 11.22
N THR A 80 -8.45 4.14 10.87
CA THR A 80 -7.33 3.59 11.64
C THR A 80 -7.27 4.26 13.01
N GLN A 81 -7.09 3.46 14.06
CA GLN A 81 -6.78 3.99 15.39
C GLN A 81 -5.42 4.72 15.34
N PRO A 82 -5.31 5.88 16.01
CA PRO A 82 -4.06 6.63 16.13
C PRO A 82 -2.99 5.89 16.95
#